data_AF-A0A496SX76-F1
#
_entry.id   AF-A0A496SX76-F1
#
_cell.length_a   1.000
_cell.length_b   1.000
_cell.length_c   1.000
_cell.angle_alpha   90.00
_cell.angle_beta   90.00
_cell.angle_gamma   90.00
#
_symmetry.space_group_name_H-M   'P 1'
#
loop_
_entity.id
_entity.type
_entity.pdbx_description
1 polymer ?
#
loop_
_entity_poly.entity_id
_entity_poly.type
_entity_poly.pdbx_seq_one_letter_code
_entity_poly.pdbx_strand_id
1 'polypeptide(L)'
;MLGVVKGVGGAFSQELKGKAVAGGIEERLAYIIHGIALGINLFGKGVEWVECMGTLPLEYLHIHLKSGVEILVMNTSVDFFPESCSFYAAAYSKFGAVHSQPIGDPEFIGGAAKILRLFKKMIQTGKPPVPYEDILEHIAVVEAGQIAQKKGGRVYLKDLT
;
A
#
# COMPACT_ATOMS: atom_id res chain seq x y z
N MET A 1 12.80 2.89 12.95
CA MET A 1 12.17 1.55 12.82
C MET A 1 11.86 1.36 11.35
N LEU A 2 12.03 0.14 10.81
CA LEU A 2 11.72 -0.14 9.40
C LEU A 2 10.50 -1.06 9.33
N GLY A 3 9.43 -0.59 8.71
CA GLY A 3 8.31 -1.39 8.26
C GLY A 3 8.55 -1.87 6.83
N VAL A 4 8.20 -3.10 6.54
CA VAL A 4 8.20 -3.64 5.18
C VAL A 4 6.82 -4.20 4.93
N VAL A 5 6.12 -3.65 3.93
CA VAL A 5 4.89 -4.22 3.41
C VAL A 5 5.20 -4.79 2.05
N LYS A 6 4.84 -6.05 1.89
CA LYS A 6 4.87 -6.71 0.60
C LYS A 6 3.47 -7.22 0.35
N GLY A 7 2.81 -6.69 -0.66
CA GLY A 7 1.72 -7.46 -1.21
C GLY A 7 2.24 -8.38 -2.31
N VAL A 8 1.43 -9.38 -2.60
CA VAL A 8 1.51 -10.24 -3.75
C VAL A 8 0.08 -10.23 -4.28
N GLY A 9 -0.08 -9.79 -5.51
CA GLY A 9 -1.39 -9.70 -6.12
C GLY A 9 -1.25 -9.73 -7.62
N GLY A 10 -1.71 -10.81 -8.24
CA GLY A 10 -2.08 -10.76 -9.65
C GLY A 10 -3.23 -9.76 -9.75
N ALA A 11 -3.09 -8.75 -10.60
CA ALA A 11 -4.10 -7.72 -10.83
C ALA A 11 -5.37 -8.32 -11.45
N PHE A 12 -6.13 -9.14 -10.71
CA PHE A 12 -7.40 -9.79 -11.05
C PHE A 12 -7.61 -10.41 -12.46
N SER A 13 -6.68 -10.42 -13.42
CA SER A 13 -6.84 -11.11 -14.72
C SER A 13 -5.66 -11.14 -15.71
N GLN A 14 -4.47 -10.57 -15.46
CA GLN A 14 -3.47 -10.45 -16.54
C GLN A 14 -2.76 -11.77 -16.93
N GLU A 15 -2.87 -12.84 -16.13
CA GLU A 15 -2.25 -14.14 -16.43
C GLU A 15 -3.19 -15.25 -16.92
N LEU A 16 -4.47 -14.95 -17.23
CA LEU A 16 -5.34 -15.95 -17.89
C LEU A 16 -4.91 -16.31 -19.33
N LYS A 17 -3.78 -15.76 -19.85
CA LYS A 17 -3.29 -16.03 -21.21
C LYS A 17 -1.76 -16.10 -21.37
N GLY A 18 -1.00 -16.43 -20.31
CA GLY A 18 0.44 -16.70 -20.44
C GLY A 18 1.27 -15.55 -21.03
N LYS A 19 0.97 -14.31 -20.64
CA LYS A 19 1.73 -13.11 -21.02
C LYS A 19 2.48 -12.58 -19.80
N ALA A 20 3.66 -12.01 -20.02
CA ALA A 20 4.46 -11.35 -18.99
C ALA A 20 3.64 -10.26 -18.27
N VAL A 21 3.93 -10.03 -16.99
CA VAL A 21 3.29 -8.97 -16.19
C VAL A 21 3.48 -7.62 -16.88
N ALA A 22 2.42 -7.17 -17.53
CA ALA A 22 2.30 -5.87 -18.16
C ALA A 22 1.27 -5.05 -17.38
N GLY A 23 1.32 -3.74 -17.57
CA GLY A 23 0.26 -2.86 -17.11
C GLY A 23 0.74 -1.60 -16.40
N GLY A 24 0.00 -0.51 -16.66
CA GLY A 24 0.19 0.79 -16.07
C GLY A 24 -0.39 0.88 -14.65
N ILE A 25 -0.40 2.10 -14.13
CA ILE A 25 -0.90 2.39 -12.78
C ILE A 25 -2.38 1.99 -12.64
N GLU A 26 -3.20 2.18 -13.67
CA GLU A 26 -4.66 1.94 -13.63
C GLU A 26 -5.00 0.47 -13.35
N GLU A 27 -4.23 -0.47 -13.92
CA GLU A 27 -4.46 -1.91 -13.73
C GLU A 27 -3.99 -2.40 -12.36
N ARG A 28 -3.07 -1.67 -11.72
CA ARG A 28 -2.37 -2.11 -10.50
C ARG A 28 -2.76 -1.33 -9.26
N LEU A 29 -3.44 -0.20 -9.43
CA LEU A 29 -3.71 0.75 -8.35
C LEU A 29 -4.46 0.10 -7.20
N ALA A 30 -5.43 -0.79 -7.48
CA ALA A 30 -6.20 -1.49 -6.46
C ALA A 30 -5.28 -2.22 -5.46
N TYR A 31 -4.25 -2.89 -5.96
CA TYR A 31 -3.30 -3.62 -5.12
C TYR A 31 -2.28 -2.67 -4.45
N ILE A 32 -1.77 -1.68 -5.20
CA ILE A 32 -0.79 -0.71 -4.69
C ILE A 32 -1.37 0.09 -3.52
N ILE A 33 -2.60 0.59 -3.66
CA ILE A 33 -3.24 1.39 -2.61
C ILE A 33 -3.49 0.57 -1.34
N HIS A 34 -3.79 -0.73 -1.46
CA HIS A 34 -3.91 -1.61 -0.31
C HIS A 34 -2.58 -1.82 0.41
N GLY A 35 -1.47 -1.98 -0.33
CA GLY A 35 -0.13 -2.07 0.27
C GLY A 35 0.28 -0.79 1.02
N ILE A 36 0.01 0.37 0.42
CA ILE A 36 0.23 1.68 1.04
C ILE A 36 -0.65 1.82 2.30
N ALA A 37 -1.94 1.51 2.18
CA ALA A 37 -2.87 1.59 3.30
C ALA A 37 -2.49 0.66 4.45
N LEU A 38 -2.08 -0.57 4.15
CA LEU A 38 -1.59 -1.49 5.17
C LEU A 38 -0.36 -0.93 5.89
N GLY A 39 0.60 -0.36 5.14
CA GLY A 39 1.80 0.24 5.70
C GLY A 39 1.51 1.41 6.63
N ILE A 40 0.73 2.38 6.16
CA ILE A 40 0.37 3.57 6.93
C ILE A 40 -0.46 3.19 8.18
N ASN A 41 -1.40 2.25 8.05
CA ASN A 41 -2.22 1.84 9.19
C ASN A 41 -1.46 1.00 10.24
N LEU A 42 -0.43 0.24 9.85
CA LEU A 42 0.38 -0.55 10.79
C LEU A 42 1.51 0.25 11.44
N PHE A 43 2.20 1.09 10.66
CA PHE A 43 3.45 1.72 11.08
C PHE A 43 3.31 3.19 11.44
N GLY A 44 2.19 3.82 11.05
CA GLY A 44 1.84 5.19 11.44
C GLY A 44 1.50 6.09 10.25
N LYS A 45 0.89 7.22 10.59
CA LYS A 45 0.53 8.32 9.68
C LYS A 45 1.55 9.44 9.72
N GLY A 46 1.32 10.47 8.91
CA GLY A 46 2.16 11.67 8.87
C GLY A 46 3.34 11.46 7.95
N VAL A 47 3.07 11.04 6.72
CA VAL A 47 4.07 10.88 5.67
C VAL A 47 4.68 12.25 5.36
N GLU A 48 6.01 12.33 5.35
CA GLU A 48 6.74 13.55 5.03
C GLU A 48 7.15 13.57 3.55
N TRP A 49 7.76 12.48 3.10
CA TRP A 49 8.21 12.32 1.72
C TRP A 49 8.20 10.85 1.31
N VAL A 50 8.26 10.63 -0.01
CA VAL A 50 8.40 9.31 -0.62
C VAL A 50 9.53 9.30 -1.64
N GLU A 51 10.13 8.13 -1.83
CA GLU A 51 11.01 7.81 -2.96
C GLU A 51 10.46 6.57 -3.65
N CYS A 52 10.63 6.49 -4.97
CA CYS A 52 10.12 5.36 -5.72
C CYS A 52 11.06 4.96 -6.85
N MET A 53 11.25 3.66 -7.02
CA MET A 53 12.04 3.09 -8.12
C MET A 53 11.43 1.78 -8.62
N GLY A 54 12.05 1.22 -9.66
CA GLY A 54 11.65 -0.03 -10.30
C GLY A 54 11.07 0.17 -11.69
N THR A 55 10.90 -0.95 -12.39
CA THR A 55 10.40 -1.01 -13.77
C THR A 55 8.88 -1.12 -13.85
N LEU A 56 8.24 -1.49 -12.74
CA LEU A 56 6.80 -1.57 -12.62
C LEU A 56 6.22 -0.35 -11.87
N PRO A 57 4.95 0.03 -12.10
CA PRO A 57 4.33 1.14 -11.37
C PRO A 57 4.42 0.97 -9.86
N LEU A 58 5.07 1.93 -9.20
CA LEU A 58 5.28 1.97 -7.75
C LEU A 58 5.89 0.68 -7.16
N GLU A 59 6.79 0.03 -7.90
CA GLU A 59 7.33 -1.29 -7.56
C GLU A 59 8.04 -1.33 -6.20
N TYR A 60 8.94 -0.38 -5.97
CA TYR A 60 9.63 -0.19 -4.70
C TYR A 60 9.36 1.22 -4.22
N LEU A 61 8.33 1.37 -3.38
CA LEU A 61 7.92 2.64 -2.83
C LEU A 61 8.43 2.76 -1.39
N HIS A 62 9.33 3.69 -1.17
CA HIS A 62 9.84 4.03 0.15
C HIS A 62 9.08 5.25 0.68
N ILE A 63 8.49 5.12 1.86
CA ILE A 63 7.70 6.13 2.54
C ILE A 63 8.41 6.50 3.85
N HIS A 64 8.69 7.78 4.03
CA HIS A 64 9.25 8.31 5.27
C HIS A 64 8.19 9.03 6.08
N LEU A 65 8.01 8.64 7.34
CA LEU A 65 7.13 9.33 8.27
C LEU A 65 7.89 10.42 9.04
N LYS A 66 7.21 11.51 9.40
CA LYS A 66 7.75 12.56 10.29
C LYS A 66 8.26 12.03 11.65
N SER A 67 7.79 10.85 12.05
CA SER A 67 8.24 10.14 13.25
C SER A 67 9.62 9.48 13.11
N GLY A 68 10.22 9.48 11.91
CA GLY A 68 11.46 8.76 11.59
C GLY A 68 11.25 7.25 11.37
N VAL A 69 10.01 6.81 11.17
CA VAL A 69 9.71 5.44 10.73
C VAL A 69 9.81 5.39 9.21
N GLU A 70 10.53 4.39 8.73
CA GLU A 70 10.67 4.10 7.31
C GLU A 70 9.73 2.95 6.94
N ILE A 71 9.03 3.05 5.82
CA ILE A 71 8.16 1.98 5.31
C ILE A 71 8.56 1.69 3.86
N LEU A 72 8.89 0.43 3.56
CA LEU A 72 9.09 -0.04 2.20
C LEU A 72 7.85 -0.82 1.76
N VAL A 73 7.16 -0.35 0.72
CA VAL A 73 6.06 -1.04 0.07
C VAL A 73 6.59 -1.68 -1.21
N MET A 74 6.53 -3.00 -1.29
CA MET A 74 6.97 -3.79 -2.44
C MET A 74 5.77 -4.29 -3.23
N ASN A 75 5.65 -3.80 -4.45
CA ASN A 75 4.59 -4.08 -5.40
C ASN A 75 5.16 -4.87 -6.59
N THR A 76 5.78 -6.01 -6.31
CA THR A 76 6.54 -6.80 -7.30
C THR A 76 5.65 -7.66 -8.21
N SER A 77 6.23 -8.15 -9.31
CA SER A 77 5.59 -9.10 -10.24
C SER A 77 5.16 -10.43 -9.58
N VAL A 78 4.17 -11.10 -10.18
CA VAL A 78 3.76 -12.48 -9.88
C VAL A 78 4.69 -13.54 -10.48
N ASP A 79 5.64 -13.18 -11.36
CA ASP A 79 6.64 -14.10 -11.92
C ASP A 79 7.44 -14.85 -10.83
N PHE A 80 7.46 -14.31 -9.61
CA PHE A 80 8.18 -14.84 -8.46
C PHE A 80 7.27 -15.46 -7.38
N PHE A 81 5.94 -15.32 -7.48
CA PHE A 81 5.00 -15.74 -6.43
C PHE A 81 3.65 -16.26 -7.00
N PRO A 82 3.07 -17.34 -6.45
CA PRO A 82 1.82 -17.90 -6.95
C PRO A 82 0.67 -16.89 -6.96
N GLU A 83 -0.19 -16.97 -7.97
CA GLU A 83 -1.35 -16.10 -8.17
C GLU A 83 -2.32 -16.21 -6.98
N SER A 84 -2.20 -15.26 -6.05
CA SER A 84 -3.09 -15.11 -4.91
C SER A 84 -3.06 -13.64 -4.49
N CYS A 85 -4.18 -13.12 -4.00
CA CYS A 85 -4.24 -11.78 -3.41
C CYS A 85 -3.85 -11.89 -1.93
N SER A 86 -2.58 -11.69 -1.61
CA SER A 86 -2.04 -11.83 -0.25
C SER A 86 -1.10 -10.69 0.10
N PHE A 87 -1.22 -10.16 1.30
CA PHE A 87 -0.32 -9.16 1.85
C PHE A 87 0.50 -9.73 3.00
N TYR A 88 1.70 -9.21 3.15
CA TYR A 88 2.64 -9.55 4.20
C TYR A 88 3.16 -8.24 4.79
N ALA A 89 3.31 -8.23 6.10
CA ALA A 89 3.94 -7.13 6.79
C ALA A 89 5.06 -7.66 7.69
N ALA A 90 6.17 -6.95 7.73
CA ALA A 90 7.25 -7.19 8.66
C ALA A 90 7.67 -5.87 9.31
N ALA A 91 8.05 -5.92 10.57
CA ALA A 91 8.59 -4.80 11.31
C ALA A 91 9.99 -5.17 11.81
N TYR A 92 10.97 -4.30 11.59
CA TYR A 92 12.35 -4.48 12.01
C TYR A 92 12.81 -3.33 12.91
N SER A 93 13.49 -3.69 14.00
CA SER A 93 14.08 -2.75 14.94
C SER A 93 15.37 -3.32 15.53
N LYS A 94 16.05 -2.50 16.35
CA LYS A 94 17.21 -2.96 17.14
C LYS A 94 16.90 -4.10 18.13
N PHE A 95 15.62 -4.36 18.38
CA PHE A 95 15.16 -5.39 19.31
C PHE A 95 14.65 -6.66 18.61
N GLY A 96 14.77 -6.74 17.28
CA GLY A 96 14.36 -7.91 16.51
C GLY A 96 13.31 -7.58 15.45
N ALA A 97 12.65 -8.64 14.97
CA ALA A 97 11.70 -8.58 13.88
C ALA A 97 10.39 -9.29 14.21
N VAL A 98 9.28 -8.75 13.70
CA VAL A 98 7.96 -9.40 13.69
C VAL A 98 7.55 -9.56 12.24
N HIS A 99 6.97 -10.71 11.88
CA HIS A 99 6.46 -10.98 10.55
C HIS A 99 5.04 -11.54 10.63
N SER A 100 4.15 -11.06 9.76
CA SER A 100 2.80 -11.59 9.63
C SER A 100 2.81 -12.89 8.83
N GLN A 101 1.83 -13.75 9.06
CA GLN A 101 1.40 -14.73 8.07
C GLN A 101 0.79 -14.00 6.85
N PRO A 102 0.52 -14.69 5.73
CA PRO A 102 -0.23 -14.10 4.62
C PRO A 102 -1.57 -13.51 5.11
N ILE A 103 -1.90 -12.32 4.63
CA ILE A 103 -3.18 -11.63 4.86
C ILE A 103 -3.89 -11.61 3.51
N GLY A 104 -4.82 -12.52 3.28
CA GLY A 104 -5.39 -12.74 1.95
C GLY A 104 -6.88 -13.05 1.96
N ASP A 105 -7.32 -13.81 0.96
CA ASP A 105 -8.72 -14.16 0.72
C ASP A 105 -9.49 -14.64 1.98
N PRO A 106 -8.92 -15.48 2.87
CA PRO A 106 -9.62 -15.88 4.10
C PRO A 106 -9.91 -14.69 5.03
N GLU A 107 -8.95 -13.79 5.21
CA GLU A 107 -9.08 -12.61 6.07
C GLU A 107 -9.98 -11.54 5.46
N PHE A 108 -10.05 -11.46 4.13
CA PHE A 108 -10.83 -10.43 3.41
C PHE A 108 -12.33 -10.51 3.72
N ILE A 109 -12.89 -11.70 3.95
CA ILE A 109 -14.30 -11.85 4.33
C ILE A 109 -14.57 -11.18 5.69
N GLY A 110 -13.70 -11.43 6.66
CA GLY A 110 -13.78 -10.81 7.99
C GLY A 110 -13.58 -9.29 7.92
N GLY A 111 -12.65 -8.84 7.06
CA GLY A 111 -12.42 -7.43 6.76
C GLY A 111 -13.65 -6.75 6.17
N ALA A 112 -14.26 -7.35 5.13
CA ALA A 112 -15.46 -6.83 4.47
C ALA A 112 -16.63 -6.69 5.46
N ALA A 113 -16.84 -7.69 6.33
CA ALA A 113 -17.86 -7.60 7.37
C ALA A 113 -17.62 -6.43 8.35
N LYS A 114 -16.35 -6.13 8.68
CA LYS A 114 -16.01 -4.94 9.50
C LYS A 114 -16.29 -3.64 8.74
N ILE A 115 -15.91 -3.56 7.46
CA ILE A 115 -16.17 -2.39 6.62
C ILE A 115 -17.67 -2.10 6.53
N LEU A 116 -18.50 -3.12 6.29
CA LEU A 116 -19.97 -2.95 6.24
C LEU A 116 -20.55 -2.45 7.56
N ARG A 117 -20.02 -2.89 8.71
CA ARG A 117 -20.43 -2.36 10.03
C ARG A 117 -20.05 -0.89 10.21
N LEU A 118 -18.86 -0.50 9.78
CA LEU A 118 -18.42 0.91 9.81
C LEU A 118 -19.29 1.78 8.90
N PHE A 119 -19.58 1.30 7.70
CA PHE A 119 -20.45 1.98 6.74
C PHE A 119 -21.87 2.16 7.27
N LYS A 120 -22.46 1.11 7.87
CA LYS A 120 -23.75 1.20 8.56
C LYS A 120 -23.74 2.29 9.64
N LYS A 121 -22.70 2.35 10.48
CA LYS A 121 -22.56 3.37 11.52
C LYS A 121 -22.45 4.77 10.94
N MET A 122 -21.75 4.93 9.83
CA MET A 122 -21.66 6.20 9.11
C MET A 122 -23.03 6.68 8.63
N ILE A 123 -23.84 5.81 8.03
CA ILE A 123 -25.21 6.14 7.62
C ILE A 123 -26.06 6.56 8.82
N GLN A 124 -25.99 5.79 9.92
CA GLN A 124 -26.80 6.04 11.11
C GLN A 124 -26.45 7.33 11.85
N THR A 125 -25.19 7.77 11.76
CA THR A 125 -24.68 8.92 12.54
C THR A 125 -24.40 10.16 11.70
N GLY A 126 -24.36 10.04 10.38
CA GLY A 126 -23.90 11.08 9.46
C GLY A 126 -22.40 11.42 9.63
N LYS A 127 -21.61 10.60 10.34
CA LYS A 127 -20.19 10.85 10.63
C LYS A 127 -19.31 9.81 9.96
N PRO A 128 -18.24 10.21 9.25
CA PRO A 128 -17.32 9.26 8.63
C PRO A 128 -16.58 8.42 9.69
N PRO A 129 -16.19 7.17 9.37
CA PRO A 129 -15.52 6.28 10.33
C PRO A 129 -14.09 6.71 10.66
N VAL A 130 -13.48 7.51 9.80
CA VAL A 130 -12.14 8.12 9.94
C VAL A 130 -12.19 9.56 9.41
N PRO A 131 -11.25 10.44 9.80
CA PRO A 131 -11.08 11.75 9.20
C PRO A 131 -10.91 11.68 7.67
N TYR A 132 -11.35 12.70 6.95
CA TYR A 132 -11.24 12.73 5.49
C TYR A 132 -9.78 12.83 5.03
N GLU A 133 -8.98 13.53 5.83
CA GLU A 133 -7.54 13.74 5.63
C GLU A 133 -6.77 12.42 5.61
N ASP A 134 -7.26 11.39 6.31
CA ASP A 134 -6.67 10.06 6.25
C ASP A 134 -6.75 9.50 4.84
N ILE A 135 -7.86 9.70 4.12
CA ILE A 135 -8.02 9.21 2.75
C ILE A 135 -7.08 9.98 1.82
N LEU A 136 -6.99 11.30 1.99
CA LEU A 136 -6.13 12.16 1.18
C LEU A 136 -4.65 11.79 1.30
N GLU A 137 -4.17 11.42 2.48
CA GLU A 137 -2.77 11.01 2.68
C GLU A 137 -2.40 9.82 1.78
N HIS A 138 -3.27 8.83 1.64
CA HIS A 138 -3.01 7.67 0.77
C HIS A 138 -2.94 8.06 -0.72
N ILE A 139 -3.83 8.95 -1.15
CA ILE A 139 -3.87 9.46 -2.53
C ILE A 139 -2.59 10.27 -2.82
N ALA A 140 -2.21 11.15 -1.89
CA ALA A 140 -1.01 11.96 -1.97
C ALA A 140 0.26 11.09 -2.07
N VAL A 141 0.32 9.98 -1.32
CA VAL A 141 1.43 9.02 -1.42
C VAL A 141 1.51 8.38 -2.81
N VAL A 142 0.38 7.99 -3.40
CA VAL A 142 0.36 7.45 -4.78
C VAL A 142 0.81 8.49 -5.79
N GLU A 143 0.34 9.73 -5.66
CA GLU A 143 0.71 10.82 -6.57
C GLU A 143 2.21 11.18 -6.46
N ALA A 144 2.69 11.43 -5.24
CA ALA A 144 4.11 11.68 -5.00
C ALA A 144 4.98 10.51 -5.45
N GLY A 145 4.55 9.27 -5.22
CA GLY A 145 5.26 8.08 -5.67
C GLY A 145 5.42 8.04 -7.18
N GLN A 146 4.36 8.39 -7.93
CA GLN A 146 4.42 8.43 -9.40
C GLN A 146 5.37 9.54 -9.89
N ILE A 147 5.38 10.69 -9.23
CA ILE A 147 6.31 11.79 -9.52
C ILE A 147 7.76 11.34 -9.22
N ALA A 148 7.99 10.75 -8.05
CA ALA A 148 9.28 10.27 -7.60
C ALA A 148 9.84 9.21 -8.55
N GLN A 149 9.01 8.27 -9.01
CA GLN A 149 9.45 7.24 -9.94
C GLN A 149 9.84 7.80 -11.31
N LYS A 150 9.10 8.81 -11.81
CA LYS A 150 9.37 9.43 -13.12
C LYS A 150 10.60 10.34 -13.10
N LYS A 151 10.80 11.10 -12.02
CA LYS A 151 11.85 12.12 -11.93
C LYS A 151 13.10 11.65 -11.19
N GLY A 152 12.99 10.59 -10.38
CA GLY A 152 13.98 10.19 -9.39
C GLY A 152 13.97 11.08 -8.14
N GLY A 153 14.49 10.54 -7.05
CA GLY A 153 14.66 11.24 -5.78
C GLY A 153 13.39 11.42 -4.94
N ARG A 154 13.53 12.20 -3.86
CA ARG A 154 12.49 12.45 -2.86
C ARG A 154 11.44 13.42 -3.36
N VAL A 155 10.17 13.08 -3.12
CA VAL A 155 9.04 13.99 -3.28
C VAL A 155 8.38 14.17 -1.93
N TYR A 156 8.36 15.40 -1.43
CA TYR A 156 7.69 15.75 -0.18
C TYR A 156 6.19 15.94 -0.43
N LEU A 157 5.35 15.41 0.45
CA LEU A 157 3.89 15.54 0.30
C LEU A 157 3.42 16.99 0.39
N LYS A 158 4.15 17.84 1.13
CA LYS A 158 3.86 19.28 1.24
C LYS A 158 4.00 20.04 -0.09
N ASP A 159 4.71 19.45 -1.06
CA ASP A 159 4.97 20.05 -2.37
C ASP A 159 3.93 19.61 -3.41
N LEU A 160 2.96 18.77 -3.02
CA LEU A 160 1.79 18.45 -3.83
C LEU A 160 0.75 19.57 -3.65
N THR A 161 0.26 20.10 -4.76
CA THR A 161 -0.75 21.18 -4.83
C THR A 161 -2.15 20.70 -4.49
#